data_AF-A0A2V5Q7Q8-F1
#
_entry.id   AF-A0A2V5Q7Q8-F1
#
_cell.length_a   1.000
_cell.length_b   1.000
_cell.length_c   1.000
_cell.angle_alpha   90.00
_cell.angle_beta   90.00
_cell.angle_gamma   90.00
#
_symmetry.space_group_name_H-M   'P 1'
#
loop_
_entity.id
_entity.type
_entity.pdbx_description
1 polymer ?
#
loop_
_entity_poly.entity_id
_entity_poly.type
_entity_poly.pdbx_seq_one_letter_code
_entity_poly.pdbx_strand_id
1 'polypeptide(L)'
;MTHSTESGNSVLTLSDDFKAPDTPDPHWQVVDSKGNTYLLQKLSIKGDKMNRKITVPKYVPDIAKVQIWCAFAETNLGEAVFEHPVK
;
A
#
# COMPACT_ATOMS: atom_id res chain seq x y z
N MET A 1 9.86 2.84 0.57
CA MET A 1 9.00 1.73 1.07
C MET A 1 9.80 0.44 1.07
N THR A 2 9.52 -0.47 2.00
CA THR A 2 10.11 -1.81 2.08
C THR A 2 9.03 -2.91 2.07
N HIS A 3 9.44 -4.10 1.62
CA HIS A 3 8.70 -5.35 1.75
C HIS A 3 9.47 -6.29 2.68
N SER A 4 8.75 -7.00 3.54
CA SER A 4 9.28 -8.06 4.37
C SER A 4 8.26 -9.19 4.47
N THR A 5 8.72 -10.37 4.91
CA THR A 5 7.83 -11.49 5.22
C THR A 5 7.80 -11.71 6.74
N GLU A 6 6.62 -11.61 7.34
CA GLU A 6 6.41 -11.85 8.78
C GLU A 6 5.42 -13.00 8.97
N SER A 7 5.85 -14.07 9.65
CA SER A 7 5.05 -15.29 9.84
C SER A 7 4.46 -15.84 8.53
N GLY A 8 5.24 -15.77 7.45
CA GLY A 8 4.82 -16.19 6.11
C GLY A 8 3.86 -15.24 5.39
N ASN A 9 3.63 -14.04 5.90
CA ASN A 9 2.78 -13.02 5.27
C ASN A 9 3.63 -11.87 4.71
N SER A 10 3.30 -11.41 3.51
CA SER A 10 3.81 -10.14 2.98
C SER A 10 3.43 -8.99 3.88
N VAL A 11 4.42 -8.17 4.20
CA VAL A 11 4.27 -6.95 5.00
C VAL A 11 4.90 -5.79 4.24
N LEU A 12 4.15 -4.71 4.12
CA LEU A 12 4.57 -3.49 3.42
C LEU A 12 4.72 -2.38 4.43
N THR A 13 5.85 -1.66 4.37
CA THR A 13 6.15 -0.56 5.29
C THR A 13 6.60 0.68 4.53
N LEU A 14 5.96 1.83 4.79
CA LEU A 14 6.39 3.13 4.27
C LEU A 14 7.70 3.55 4.94
N SER A 15 8.51 4.32 4.22
CA SER A 15 9.74 4.87 4.76
C SER A 15 9.48 5.91 5.85
N ASP A 16 10.47 6.13 6.72
CA ASP A 16 10.34 7.02 7.88
C ASP A 16 10.14 8.50 7.53
N ASP A 17 10.55 8.89 6.33
CA ASP A 17 10.40 10.23 5.76
C ASP A 17 9.10 10.43 4.96
N PHE A 18 8.28 9.38 4.80
CA PHE A 18 7.03 9.48 4.05
C PHE A 18 6.07 10.48 4.71
N LYS A 19 5.59 11.44 3.92
CA LYS A 19 4.60 12.45 4.33
C LYS A 19 3.22 12.05 3.82
N ALA A 20 2.25 11.99 4.73
CA ALA A 20 0.87 11.72 4.38
C ALA A 20 0.37 12.80 3.39
N PRO A 21 -0.27 12.42 2.27
CA PRO A 21 -0.90 13.37 1.37
C PRO A 21 -2.12 14.01 2.05
N ASP A 22 -2.25 15.33 1.94
CA ASP A 22 -3.42 16.08 2.41
C ASP A 22 -4.60 15.84 1.45
N THR A 23 -5.28 14.72 1.65
CA THR A 23 -6.38 14.24 0.80
C THR A 23 -7.46 13.60 1.66
N PRO A 24 -8.74 13.63 1.23
CA PRO A 24 -9.86 13.24 2.08
C PRO A 24 -9.96 11.72 2.32
N ASP A 25 -9.46 10.89 1.39
CA ASP A 25 -9.56 9.43 1.53
C ASP A 25 -8.35 8.67 0.94
N PRO A 26 -7.14 8.81 1.50
CA PRO A 26 -5.96 8.08 1.06
C PRO A 26 -5.97 6.64 1.61
N HIS A 27 -5.65 5.69 0.73
CA HIS A 27 -5.59 4.26 1.01
C HIS A 27 -4.30 3.65 0.51
N TRP A 28 -3.92 2.54 1.12
CA TRP A 28 -3.03 1.58 0.49
C TRP A 28 -3.73 0.91 -0.69
N GLN A 29 -3.03 0.78 -1.81
CA GLN A 29 -3.47 -0.02 -2.94
C GLN A 29 -2.32 -0.90 -3.41
N VAL A 30 -2.60 -2.16 -3.68
CA VAL A 30 -1.65 -3.12 -4.24
C VAL A 30 -2.09 -3.46 -5.65
N VAL A 31 -1.13 -3.58 -6.56
CA VAL A 31 -1.33 -4.08 -7.93
C VAL A 31 -0.53 -5.37 -8.09
N ASP A 32 -1.21 -6.44 -8.50
CA ASP A 32 -0.54 -7.70 -8.80
C ASP A 32 0.10 -7.70 -10.20
N SER A 33 0.85 -8.76 -10.51
CA SER A 33 1.53 -8.99 -11.78
C SER A 33 0.59 -9.09 -12.99
N LYS A 34 -0.72 -9.27 -12.76
CA LYS A 34 -1.75 -9.32 -13.79
C LYS A 34 -2.47 -7.98 -13.96
N GLY A 35 -2.11 -6.97 -13.16
CA GLY A 35 -2.74 -5.66 -13.17
C GLY A 35 -4.01 -5.56 -12.33
N ASN A 36 -4.36 -6.58 -11.54
CA ASN A 36 -5.49 -6.50 -10.63
C ASN A 36 -5.15 -5.56 -9.48
N THR A 37 -6.08 -4.65 -9.15
CA THR A 37 -5.92 -3.68 -8.08
C THR A 37 -6.69 -4.10 -6.83
N TYR A 38 -6.05 -3.99 -5.67
CA TYR A 38 -6.62 -4.30 -4.37
C TYR A 38 -6.56 -3.06 -3.49
N LEU A 39 -7.70 -2.43 -3.24
CA LEU A 39 -7.80 -1.34 -2.28
C LEU A 39 -7.77 -1.91 -0.86
N LEU A 40 -6.80 -1.48 -0.07
CA LEU A 40 -6.54 -1.97 1.28
C LEU A 40 -6.86 -0.87 2.32
N GLN A 41 -6.23 -0.94 3.49
CA GLN A 41 -6.55 -0.09 4.63
C GLN A 41 -6.36 1.39 4.32
N LYS A 42 -7.15 2.25 4.96
CA LYS A 42 -6.93 3.70 4.96
C LYS A 42 -5.54 4.01 5.48
N LEU A 43 -4.88 4.97 4.84
CA LEU A 43 -3.58 5.47 5.23
C LEU A 43 -3.71 6.38 6.46
N SER A 44 -4.69 7.27 6.47
CA SER A 44 -4.99 8.13 7.62
C SER A 44 -5.86 7.40 8.63
N ILE A 45 -5.45 7.42 9.91
CA ILE A 45 -6.19 6.84 11.03
C ILE A 45 -6.43 7.91 12.11
N LYS A 46 -7.27 7.60 13.11
CA LYS A 46 -7.69 8.57 14.15
C LYS A 46 -6.50 9.23 14.86
N GLY A 47 -6.65 10.52 15.16
CA GLY A 47 -5.68 11.31 15.94
C GLY A 47 -4.44 11.68 15.14
N ASP A 48 -4.60 12.06 13.87
CA ASP A 48 -3.54 12.48 12.96
C ASP A 48 -2.39 11.47 12.79
N LYS A 49 -2.72 10.19 13.01
CA LYS A 49 -1.78 9.08 12.86
C LYS A 49 -1.91 8.49 11.47
N MET A 50 -0.83 7.86 11.03
CA MET A 50 -0.75 7.18 9.74
C MET A 50 -0.51 5.69 9.92
N ASN A 51 -1.26 4.88 9.19
CA ASN A 51 -1.03 3.45 9.07
C ASN A 51 0.12 3.18 8.09
N ARG A 52 1.34 3.12 8.61
CA ARG A 52 2.57 2.99 7.80
C ARG A 52 2.94 1.56 7.46
N LYS A 53 2.27 0.58 8.08
CA LYS A 53 2.61 -0.84 7.97
C LYS A 53 1.34 -1.64 7.75
N ILE A 54 1.28 -2.41 6.67
CA ILE A 54 0.15 -3.30 6.40
C ILE A 54 0.61 -4.72 6.12
N THR A 55 -0.18 -5.68 6.59
CA THR A 55 -0.08 -7.07 6.15
C THR A 55 -0.93 -7.24 4.92
N VAL A 56 -0.34 -7.74 3.85
CA VAL A 56 -1.05 -7.98 2.59
C VAL A 56 -1.94 -9.22 2.74
N PRO A 57 -3.23 -9.13 2.41
CA PRO A 57 -4.14 -10.26 2.49
C PRO A 57 -3.71 -11.42 1.59
N LYS A 58 -3.90 -12.65 2.07
CA LYS A 58 -3.52 -13.89 1.35
C LYS A 58 -4.18 -14.08 -0.02
N TYR A 59 -5.31 -13.41 -0.27
CA TYR A 59 -5.98 -13.47 -1.57
C TYR A 59 -5.26 -12.66 -2.66
N VAL A 60 -4.34 -11.77 -2.28
CA VAL A 60 -3.49 -11.04 -3.22
C VAL A 60 -2.40 -12.00 -3.67
N PRO A 61 -2.34 -12.37 -4.96
CA PRO A 61 -1.48 -13.46 -5.41
C PRO A 61 0.00 -13.08 -5.34
N ASP A 62 0.35 -11.86 -5.72
CA ASP A 62 1.69 -11.28 -5.66
C ASP A 62 1.59 -9.74 -5.69
N ILE A 63 2.72 -9.07 -5.49
CA ILE A 63 2.79 -7.61 -5.41
C ILE A 63 3.79 -7.14 -6.46
N ALA A 64 3.30 -6.60 -7.58
CA ALA A 64 4.13 -5.98 -8.61
C ALA A 64 4.38 -4.50 -8.31
N LYS A 65 3.36 -3.82 -7.77
CA LYS A 65 3.41 -2.39 -7.45
C LYS A 65 2.54 -2.08 -6.24
N VAL A 66 2.93 -1.03 -5.51
CA VAL A 66 2.17 -0.47 -4.39
C VAL A 66 1.93 1.00 -4.64
N GLN A 67 0.72 1.44 -4.37
CA GLN A 67 0.24 2.79 -4.61
C GLN A 67 -0.38 3.35 -3.33
N ILE A 68 -0.28 4.66 -3.17
CA ILE A 68 -1.18 5.41 -2.30
C ILE A 68 -2.29 5.95 -3.19
N TRP A 69 -3.51 5.47 -2.97
CA TRP A 69 -4.66 5.77 -3.81
C TRP A 69 -5.63 6.67 -3.06
N CYS A 70 -6.10 7.75 -3.69
CA CYS A 70 -7.23 8.52 -3.18
C CYS A 70 -8.53 7.87 -3.64
N ALA A 71 -9.29 7.25 -2.74
CA ALA A 71 -10.56 6.62 -3.08
C ALA A 71 -11.65 7.66 -3.43
N PHE A 72 -11.58 8.86 -2.86
CA PHE A 72 -12.53 9.94 -3.16
C PHE A 72 -12.34 10.54 -4.55
N ALA A 73 -11.09 10.82 -4.93
CA ALA A 73 -10.77 11.45 -6.21
C ALA A 73 -10.39 10.45 -7.31
N GLU A 74 -10.41 9.15 -6.97
CA GLU A 74 -10.02 8.04 -7.86
C GLU A 74 -8.70 8.30 -8.59
N THR A 75 -7.66 8.67 -7.82
CA THR A 75 -6.35 9.01 -8.38
C THR A 75 -5.19 8.44 -7.58
N ASN A 76 -4.09 8.14 -8.28
CA ASN A 76 -2.82 7.72 -7.70
C ASN A 76 -2.08 8.94 -7.14
N LEU A 77 -1.73 8.88 -5.86
CA LEU A 77 -1.02 9.93 -5.13
C LEU A 77 0.49 9.66 -5.03
N GLY A 78 0.93 8.46 -5.42
CA GLY A 78 2.32 8.05 -5.39
C GLY A 78 2.46 6.54 -5.44
N GLU A 79 3.54 6.05 -6.04
CA GLU A 79 3.74 4.61 -6.23
C GLU A 79 5.19 4.16 -6.04
N ALA A 80 5.34 2.89 -5.69
CA ALA A 80 6.59 2.18 -5.61
C ALA A 80 6.46 0.84 -6.35
N VAL A 81 7.45 0.53 -7.18
CA VAL A 81 7.48 -0.67 -8.03
C VAL A 81 8.59 -1.59 -7.54
N PHE A 82 8.37 -2.90 -7.61
CA PHE A 82 9.42 -3.89 -7.36
C PHE A 82 10.06 -4.32 -8.68
N GLU A 83 11.37 -4.61 -8.68
CA GLU A 83 12.07 -5.12 -9.88
C GLU A 83 11.41 -6.42 -10.40
N HIS A 84 10.91 -7.24 -9.48
CA HIS A 84 10.13 -8.43 -9.74
C HIS A 84 8.99 -8.55 -8.71
N PRO A 85 7.84 -9.18 -9.05
CA PRO A 85 6.74 -9.35 -8.09
C PRO A 85 7.15 -10.12 -6.84
N VAL A 86 6.69 -9.66 -5.67
CA VAL A 86 7.06 -10.22 -4.34
C VAL A 86 5.86 -10.86 -3.60
N LYS A 87 6.14 -11.72 -2.59
CA LYS A 87 5.16 -12.43 -1.74
C LYS A 87 5.59 -12.59 -0.28
#